data_AF-A0A449B6C6-F1
#
_entry.id   AF-A0A449B6C6-F1
#
_cell.length_a   1.000
_cell.length_b   1.000
_cell.length_c   1.000
_cell.angle_alpha   90.00
_cell.angle_beta   90.00
_cell.angle_gamma   90.00
#
_symmetry.space_group_name_H-M   'P 1'
#
loop_
_entity.id
_entity.type
_entity.pdbx_description
1 polymer ?
#
loop_
_entity_poly.entity_id
_entity_poly.type
_entity_poly.pdbx_seq_one_letter_code
_entity_poly.pdbx_strand_id
1 'polypeptide(L)'
;MLNNNENSKPEIVINSLNHSLFAKKYFSVAFVTFAFSLLVFFIGSLSVYFGLDALVKNGTIRPYSIYVSLIAVTIAYFIVSLIFTYKKRNGFLITSIFWIVAELFFSLIIGIGLNYGKSAGLITPTSVFIIFAIPTLIMIITGALSYFNLIDLTKIKKLLLVFAVIIIVAIIASIFTAFLLPYRSNTNRILNFAIPVLLVVFVSLATLFTWNNLIKNAEEAGSFEGSDLYRKAIISGVRLFVDFATLVYYVLSIFLRRR
;
A
#
# COMPACT_ATOMS: atom_id res chain seq x y z
N MET A 1 4.38 -64.79 -15.13
CA MET A 1 3.61 -64.05 -14.12
C MET A 1 4.06 -62.61 -14.14
N LEU A 2 3.11 -61.69 -14.33
CA LEU A 2 3.30 -60.24 -14.38
C LEU A 2 3.97 -59.71 -13.10
N ASN A 3 4.83 -58.69 -13.23
CA ASN A 3 4.47 -57.42 -12.59
C ASN A 3 5.14 -56.22 -13.26
N ASN A 4 4.34 -55.48 -14.02
CA ASN A 4 4.60 -54.13 -14.47
C ASN A 4 4.72 -53.21 -13.25
N ASN A 5 5.84 -52.52 -13.07
CA ASN A 5 5.97 -51.51 -12.00
C ASN A 5 6.82 -50.30 -12.41
N GLU A 6 6.64 -49.81 -13.64
CA GLU A 6 7.34 -48.60 -14.14
C GLU A 6 6.43 -47.38 -14.39
N ASN A 7 5.15 -47.41 -13.99
CA ASN A 7 4.19 -46.34 -14.34
C ASN A 7 4.00 -45.21 -13.30
N SER A 8 4.74 -45.17 -12.19
CA SER A 8 4.50 -44.16 -11.12
C SER A 8 5.36 -42.88 -11.20
N LYS A 9 6.29 -42.78 -12.16
CA LYS A 9 7.20 -41.63 -12.29
C LYS A 9 6.72 -40.44 -13.14
N PRO A 10 5.86 -40.56 -14.16
CA PRO A 10 5.46 -39.40 -14.95
C PRO A 10 4.50 -38.47 -14.20
N GLU A 11 3.57 -39.01 -13.40
CA GLU A 11 2.53 -38.23 -12.71
C GLU A 11 3.08 -37.25 -11.66
N ILE A 12 4.10 -37.67 -10.89
CA ILE A 12 4.71 -36.84 -9.83
C ILE A 12 5.54 -35.69 -10.46
N VAL A 13 6.24 -35.97 -11.57
CA VAL A 13 7.03 -34.96 -12.29
C VAL A 13 6.10 -33.97 -12.99
N ILE A 14 5.03 -34.43 -13.63
CA ILE A 14 4.05 -33.55 -14.30
C ILE A 14 3.31 -32.67 -13.28
N ASN A 15 2.91 -33.21 -12.13
CA ASN A 15 2.24 -32.43 -11.08
C ASN A 15 3.16 -31.37 -10.45
N SER A 16 4.42 -31.69 -10.16
CA SER A 16 5.38 -30.69 -9.66
C SER A 16 5.73 -29.61 -10.69
N LEU A 17 5.86 -29.99 -11.98
CA LEU A 17 6.07 -29.03 -13.07
C LEU A 17 4.88 -28.08 -13.23
N ASN A 18 3.66 -28.62 -13.21
CA ASN A 18 2.42 -27.84 -13.33
C ASN A 18 2.24 -26.88 -12.14
N HIS A 19 2.45 -27.33 -10.91
CA HIS A 19 2.44 -26.46 -9.73
C HIS A 19 3.44 -25.30 -9.86
N SER A 20 4.65 -25.56 -10.38
CA SER A 20 5.66 -24.52 -10.59
C SER A 20 5.25 -23.49 -11.65
N LEU A 21 4.54 -23.91 -12.71
CA LEU A 21 4.03 -23.03 -13.76
C LEU A 21 2.88 -22.15 -13.27
N PHE A 22 1.93 -22.71 -12.51
CA PHE A 22 0.81 -21.95 -11.94
C PHE A 22 1.29 -20.91 -10.92
N ALA A 23 2.25 -21.27 -10.06
CA ALA A 23 2.87 -20.33 -9.13
C ALA A 23 3.57 -19.17 -9.87
N LYS A 24 4.40 -19.47 -10.89
CA LYS A 24 5.04 -18.44 -11.73
C LYS A 24 4.03 -17.52 -12.39
N LYS A 25 2.97 -18.08 -12.96
CA LYS A 25 1.90 -17.32 -13.61
C LYS A 25 1.19 -16.40 -12.61
N TYR A 26 0.89 -16.90 -11.41
CA TYR A 26 0.29 -16.11 -10.33
C TYR A 26 1.18 -14.93 -9.95
N PHE A 27 2.48 -15.18 -9.69
CA PHE A 27 3.45 -14.13 -9.39
C PHE A 27 3.54 -13.10 -10.52
N SER A 28 3.69 -13.53 -11.77
CA SER A 28 3.75 -12.61 -12.92
C SER A 28 2.52 -11.70 -12.99
N VAL A 29 1.31 -12.25 -12.85
CA VAL A 29 0.09 -11.42 -12.89
C VAL A 29 0.04 -10.44 -11.71
N ALA A 30 0.38 -10.88 -10.50
CA ALA A 30 0.41 -10.02 -9.33
C ALA A 30 1.44 -8.88 -9.46
N PHE A 31 2.65 -9.19 -9.92
CA PHE A 31 3.72 -8.21 -10.12
C PHE A 31 3.46 -7.26 -11.29
N VAL A 32 2.89 -7.75 -12.40
CA VAL A 32 2.48 -6.88 -13.52
C VAL A 32 1.38 -5.93 -13.06
N THR A 33 0.40 -6.41 -12.29
CA THR A 33 -0.64 -5.56 -11.72
C THR A 33 -0.03 -4.51 -10.81
N PHE A 34 0.86 -4.90 -9.88
CA PHE A 34 1.56 -3.97 -9.00
C PHE A 34 2.38 -2.94 -9.77
N ALA A 35 3.19 -3.35 -10.74
CA ALA A 35 4.01 -2.45 -11.56
C ALA A 35 3.15 -1.49 -12.39
N PHE A 36 2.05 -1.97 -12.96
CA PHE A 36 1.09 -1.13 -13.68
C PHE A 36 0.44 -0.10 -12.76
N SER A 37 0.02 -0.51 -11.55
CA SER A 37 -0.49 0.42 -10.54
C SER A 37 0.55 1.47 -10.16
N LEU A 38 1.81 1.08 -9.94
CA LEU A 38 2.89 2.04 -9.66
C LEU A 38 3.08 3.07 -10.78
N LEU A 39 2.98 2.64 -12.04
CA LEU A 39 3.08 3.54 -13.19
C LEU A 39 1.92 4.53 -13.23
N VAL A 40 0.68 4.05 -13.08
CA VAL A 40 -0.53 4.90 -13.07
C VAL A 40 -0.46 5.89 -11.90
N PHE A 41 -0.12 5.40 -10.71
CA PHE A 41 0.05 6.19 -9.50
C PHE A 41 1.12 7.29 -9.65
N PHE A 42 2.26 6.95 -10.25
CA PHE A 42 3.34 7.92 -10.44
C PHE A 42 2.93 9.01 -11.43
N ILE A 43 2.34 8.64 -12.57
CA ILE A 43 1.81 9.59 -13.55
C ILE A 43 0.72 10.46 -12.92
N GLY A 44 -0.21 9.88 -12.17
CA GLY A 44 -1.28 10.60 -11.48
C GLY A 44 -0.74 11.60 -10.46
N SER A 45 0.18 11.16 -9.60
CA SER A 45 0.81 12.01 -8.58
C SER A 45 1.57 13.19 -9.18
N LEU A 46 2.34 12.95 -10.25
CA LEU A 46 3.06 14.01 -10.96
C LEU A 46 2.11 14.96 -11.69
N SER A 47 1.04 14.44 -12.29
CA SER A 47 0.02 15.24 -12.97
C SER A 47 -0.66 16.20 -11.99
N VAL A 48 -0.98 15.75 -10.78
CA VAL A 48 -1.52 16.62 -9.72
C VAL A 48 -0.47 17.63 -9.26
N TYR A 49 0.76 17.18 -9.00
CA TYR A 49 1.85 18.04 -8.54
C TYR A 49 2.17 19.20 -9.52
N PHE A 50 2.30 18.92 -10.82
CA PHE A 50 2.56 19.94 -11.85
C PHE A 50 1.29 20.69 -12.26
N GLY A 51 0.13 20.01 -12.29
CA GLY A 51 -1.14 20.62 -12.63
C GLY A 51 -1.56 21.70 -11.64
N LEU A 52 -1.35 21.46 -10.33
CA LEU A 52 -1.59 22.47 -9.29
C LEU A 52 -0.69 23.70 -9.45
N ASP A 53 0.58 23.51 -9.79
CA ASP A 53 1.50 24.64 -10.06
C ASP A 53 0.98 25.53 -11.21
N ALA A 54 0.43 24.93 -12.27
CA ALA A 54 -0.13 25.67 -13.39
C ALA A 54 -1.45 26.38 -13.02
N LEU A 55 -2.34 25.69 -12.30
CA LEU A 55 -3.67 26.19 -11.94
C LEU A 55 -3.62 27.30 -10.87
N VAL A 56 -2.66 27.23 -9.95
CA VAL A 56 -2.41 28.29 -8.95
C VAL A 56 -1.80 29.52 -9.61
N LYS A 57 -0.82 29.36 -10.52
CA LYS A 57 -0.22 30.48 -11.26
C LYS A 57 -1.24 31.22 -12.14
N ASN A 58 -2.18 30.48 -12.73
CA ASN A 58 -3.22 31.03 -13.59
C ASN A 58 -4.45 31.53 -12.82
N GLY A 59 -4.43 31.52 -11.47
CA GLY A 59 -5.53 32.00 -10.62
C GLY A 59 -6.84 31.21 -10.79
N THR A 60 -6.80 30.02 -11.38
CA THR A 60 -7.99 29.30 -11.87
C THR A 60 -8.68 28.50 -10.78
N ILE A 61 -7.97 28.13 -9.72
CA ILE A 61 -8.50 27.28 -8.64
C ILE A 61 -8.50 28.04 -7.31
N ARG A 62 -9.67 28.08 -6.66
CA ARG A 62 -9.80 28.57 -5.29
C ARG A 62 -9.33 27.50 -4.31
N PRO A 63 -8.58 27.84 -3.25
CA PRO A 63 -8.11 26.86 -2.25
C PRO A 63 -9.23 25.97 -1.70
N TYR A 64 -10.43 26.53 -1.51
CA TYR A 64 -11.60 25.81 -1.02
C TYR A 64 -11.98 24.58 -1.88
N SER A 65 -11.89 24.66 -3.21
CA SER A 65 -12.27 23.52 -4.06
C SER A 65 -11.32 22.34 -3.92
N ILE A 66 -10.04 22.58 -3.62
CA ILE A 66 -9.06 21.52 -3.33
C ILE A 66 -9.45 20.78 -2.04
N TYR A 67 -9.88 21.48 -1.00
CA TYR A 67 -10.35 20.87 0.25
C TYR A 67 -11.62 20.03 0.05
N VAL A 68 -12.60 20.55 -0.70
CA VAL A 68 -13.83 19.81 -1.01
C VAL A 68 -13.51 18.53 -1.80
N SER A 69 -12.64 18.61 -2.82
CA SER A 69 -12.20 17.45 -3.57
C SER A 69 -11.47 16.43 -2.69
N LEU A 70 -10.58 16.87 -1.80
CA LEU A 70 -9.90 16.00 -0.84
C LEU A 70 -10.88 15.25 0.07
N ILE A 71 -11.86 15.96 0.64
CA ILE A 71 -12.88 15.35 1.51
C ILE A 71 -13.69 14.32 0.74
N ALA A 72 -14.18 14.68 -0.46
CA ALA A 72 -14.99 13.78 -1.28
C ALA A 72 -14.23 12.49 -1.65
N VAL A 73 -12.97 12.61 -2.10
CA VAL A 73 -12.16 11.45 -2.47
C VAL A 73 -11.76 10.62 -1.25
N THR A 74 -11.57 11.25 -0.08
CA THR A 74 -11.32 10.54 1.18
C THR A 74 -12.52 9.70 1.61
N ILE A 75 -13.73 10.27 1.55
CA ILE A 75 -14.98 9.57 1.86
C ILE A 75 -15.19 8.40 0.89
N ALA A 76 -15.00 8.63 -0.41
CA ALA A 76 -15.11 7.58 -1.42
C ALA A 76 -14.11 6.44 -1.16
N TYR A 77 -12.84 6.76 -0.90
CA TYR A 77 -11.82 5.78 -0.55
C TYR A 77 -12.20 4.98 0.69
N PHE A 78 -12.68 5.63 1.75
CA PHE A 78 -13.09 4.95 2.98
C PHE A 78 -14.25 3.98 2.75
N ILE A 79 -15.32 4.41 2.07
CA ILE A 79 -16.48 3.57 1.76
C ILE A 79 -16.07 2.35 0.92
N VAL A 80 -15.30 2.57 -0.15
CA VAL A 80 -14.91 1.48 -1.05
C VAL A 80 -13.91 0.53 -0.38
N SER A 81 -13.02 1.04 0.47
CA SER A 81 -12.10 0.21 1.28
C SER A 81 -12.86 -0.68 2.26
N LEU A 82 -13.91 -0.17 2.91
CA LEU A 82 -14.77 -0.97 3.78
C LEU A 82 -15.46 -2.09 2.99
N ILE A 83 -16.09 -1.76 1.87
CA ILE A 83 -16.77 -2.75 1.01
C ILE A 83 -15.77 -3.83 0.54
N PHE A 84 -14.58 -3.43 0.10
CA PHE A 84 -13.54 -4.34 -0.35
C PHE A 84 -12.99 -5.23 0.79
N THR A 85 -12.96 -4.73 2.02
CA THR A 85 -12.44 -5.49 3.17
C THR A 85 -13.46 -6.48 3.72
N TYR A 86 -14.74 -6.08 3.84
CA TYR A 86 -15.78 -6.91 4.46
C TYR A 86 -16.34 -8.00 3.54
N LYS A 87 -16.21 -7.86 2.21
CA LYS A 87 -16.78 -8.85 1.30
C LYS A 87 -15.86 -10.08 1.17
N LYS A 88 -16.37 -11.23 1.63
CA LYS A 88 -15.65 -12.53 1.66
C LYS A 88 -15.15 -13.01 0.28
N ARG A 89 -15.81 -12.58 -0.81
CA ARG A 89 -15.40 -12.80 -2.20
C ARG A 89 -15.51 -11.50 -2.99
N ASN A 90 -14.38 -10.82 -3.17
CA ASN A 90 -14.31 -9.66 -4.07
C ASN A 90 -14.36 -10.14 -5.51
N GLY A 91 -15.44 -9.82 -6.21
CA GLY A 91 -15.53 -10.01 -7.66
C GLY A 91 -14.62 -9.01 -8.39
N PHE A 92 -14.32 -9.30 -9.67
CA PHE A 92 -13.46 -8.45 -10.50
C PHE A 92 -13.88 -6.98 -10.48
N LEU A 93 -15.18 -6.70 -10.64
CA LEU A 93 -15.74 -5.35 -10.63
C LEU A 93 -15.45 -4.58 -9.33
N ILE A 94 -15.51 -5.23 -8.17
CA ILE A 94 -15.23 -4.57 -6.88
C ILE A 94 -13.74 -4.28 -6.75
N THR A 95 -12.88 -5.21 -7.17
CA THR A 95 -11.43 -4.99 -7.18
C THR A 95 -11.05 -3.83 -8.10
N SER A 96 -11.67 -3.73 -9.29
CA SER A 96 -11.41 -2.63 -10.23
C SER A 96 -11.89 -1.28 -9.69
N ILE A 97 -13.08 -1.20 -9.08
CA ILE A 97 -13.57 0.03 -8.45
C ILE A 97 -12.64 0.44 -7.30
N PHE A 98 -12.26 -0.50 -6.44
CA PHE A 98 -11.31 -0.23 -5.35
C PHE A 98 -9.97 0.26 -5.88
N TRP A 99 -9.42 -0.39 -6.91
CA TRP A 99 -8.16 0.02 -7.52
C TRP A 99 -8.24 1.45 -8.07
N ILE A 100 -9.26 1.79 -8.87
CA ILE A 100 -9.43 3.15 -9.43
C ILE A 100 -9.55 4.20 -8.31
N VAL A 101 -10.34 3.93 -7.29
CA VAL A 101 -10.55 4.88 -6.18
C VAL A 101 -9.26 5.05 -5.36
N ALA A 102 -8.50 3.97 -5.13
CA ALA A 102 -7.21 4.03 -4.46
C ALA A 102 -6.18 4.83 -5.28
N GLU A 103 -6.09 4.59 -6.59
CA GLU A 103 -5.23 5.35 -7.51
C GLU A 103 -5.51 6.85 -7.45
N LEU A 104 -6.78 7.24 -7.54
CA LEU A 104 -7.20 8.63 -7.47
C LEU A 104 -6.90 9.24 -6.10
N PHE A 105 -7.23 8.54 -5.00
CA PHE A 105 -7.01 9.02 -3.64
C PHE A 105 -5.53 9.25 -3.35
N PHE A 106 -4.69 8.23 -3.57
CA PHE A 106 -3.27 8.32 -3.27
C PHE A 106 -2.56 9.31 -4.19
N SER A 107 -2.86 9.31 -5.49
CA SER A 107 -2.28 10.28 -6.43
C SER A 107 -2.59 11.73 -6.04
N LEU A 108 -3.84 11.99 -5.63
CA LEU A 108 -4.28 13.32 -5.26
C LEU A 108 -3.64 13.78 -3.93
N ILE A 109 -3.69 12.96 -2.89
CA ILE A 109 -3.15 13.35 -1.57
C ILE A 109 -1.62 13.49 -1.59
N ILE A 110 -0.91 12.62 -2.32
CA ILE A 110 0.55 12.67 -2.44
C ILE A 110 0.97 13.80 -3.36
N GLY A 111 0.31 13.99 -4.51
CA GLY A 111 0.56 15.10 -5.42
C GLY A 111 0.38 16.47 -4.75
N ILE A 112 -0.72 16.66 -4.01
CA ILE A 112 -0.97 17.88 -3.20
C ILE A 112 0.10 18.04 -2.12
N GLY A 113 0.42 16.97 -1.38
CA GLY A 113 1.42 17.03 -0.31
C GLY A 113 2.82 17.39 -0.82
N LEU A 114 3.23 16.86 -1.97
CA LEU A 114 4.48 17.22 -2.63
C LEU A 114 4.49 18.68 -3.07
N ASN A 115 3.39 19.17 -3.66
CA ASN A 115 3.26 20.56 -4.10
C ASN A 115 3.32 21.53 -2.92
N TYR A 116 2.58 21.23 -1.85
CA TYR A 116 2.60 22.00 -0.61
C TYR A 116 4.01 22.02 0.00
N GLY A 117 4.66 20.86 0.13
CA GLY A 117 6.00 20.77 0.70
C GLY A 117 7.06 21.53 -0.08
N LYS A 118 6.96 21.54 -1.42
CA LYS A 118 7.81 22.39 -2.28
C LYS A 118 7.55 23.87 -2.02
N SER A 119 6.28 24.29 -2.07
CA SER A 119 5.90 25.70 -1.91
C SER A 119 6.26 26.26 -0.54
N ALA A 120 6.22 25.42 0.50
CA ALA A 120 6.60 25.77 1.86
C ALA A 120 8.12 25.64 2.14
N GLY A 121 8.94 25.24 1.16
CA GLY A 121 10.38 25.03 1.35
C GLY A 121 10.73 23.88 2.31
N LEU A 122 9.83 22.91 2.47
CA LEU A 122 9.98 21.73 3.33
C LEU A 122 10.55 20.53 2.55
N ILE A 123 10.31 20.47 1.24
CA ILE A 123 10.72 19.37 0.36
C ILE A 123 11.65 19.93 -0.73
N THR A 124 12.85 19.38 -0.81
CA THR A 124 13.79 19.63 -1.91
C THR A 124 13.58 18.62 -3.04
N PRO A 125 14.05 18.89 -4.28
CA PRO A 125 14.00 17.90 -5.36
C PRO A 125 14.60 16.54 -4.96
N THR A 126 15.70 16.53 -4.21
CA THR A 126 16.32 15.31 -3.67
C THR A 126 15.42 14.59 -2.67
N SER A 127 14.69 15.34 -1.83
CA SER A 127 13.74 14.76 -0.88
C SER A 127 12.61 14.01 -1.58
N VAL A 128 12.18 14.45 -2.77
CA VAL A 128 11.16 13.74 -3.58
C VAL A 128 11.63 12.33 -3.91
N PHE A 129 12.86 12.15 -4.40
CA PHE A 129 13.41 10.82 -4.68
C PHE A 129 13.47 9.94 -3.43
N ILE A 130 13.88 10.50 -2.28
CA ILE A 130 13.96 9.77 -1.02
C ILE A 130 12.57 9.29 -0.55
N ILE A 131 11.54 10.12 -0.74
CA ILE A 131 10.15 9.80 -0.36
C ILE A 131 9.64 8.54 -1.07
N PHE A 132 10.07 8.27 -2.31
CA PHE A 132 9.71 7.04 -3.03
C PHE A 132 10.72 5.90 -2.83
N ALA A 133 12.00 6.22 -2.61
CA ALA A 133 13.03 5.22 -2.38
C ALA A 133 12.84 4.46 -1.06
N ILE A 134 12.46 5.14 0.03
CA ILE A 134 12.25 4.51 1.35
C ILE A 134 11.15 3.42 1.27
N PRO A 135 9.93 3.70 0.78
CA PRO A 135 8.91 2.67 0.59
C PRO A 135 9.36 1.52 -0.30
N THR A 136 10.12 1.80 -1.37
CA THR A 136 10.66 0.76 -2.25
C THR A 136 11.58 -0.20 -1.50
N LEU A 137 12.52 0.34 -0.71
CA LEU A 137 13.40 -0.46 0.13
C LEU A 137 12.63 -1.28 1.17
N ILE A 138 11.62 -0.69 1.81
CA ILE A 138 10.76 -1.39 2.76
C ILE A 138 10.05 -2.57 2.08
N MET A 139 9.48 -2.37 0.89
CA MET A 139 8.80 -3.43 0.14
C MET A 139 9.75 -4.57 -0.24
N ILE A 140 10.99 -4.24 -0.66
CA ILE A 140 12.02 -5.23 -1.00
C ILE A 140 12.44 -6.03 0.24
N ILE A 141 12.75 -5.35 1.34
CA ILE A 141 13.19 -5.99 2.59
C ILE A 141 12.09 -6.89 3.14
N THR A 142 10.86 -6.39 3.25
CA THR A 142 9.71 -7.17 3.74
C THR A 142 9.39 -8.34 2.82
N GLY A 143 9.50 -8.16 1.50
CA GLY A 143 9.35 -9.24 0.53
C GLY A 143 10.37 -10.36 0.72
N ALA A 144 11.66 -10.00 0.88
CA ALA A 144 12.72 -10.97 1.14
C ALA A 144 12.51 -11.70 2.48
N LEU A 145 12.17 -10.98 3.55
CA LEU A 145 11.92 -11.57 4.87
C LEU A 145 10.77 -12.59 4.85
N SER A 146 9.68 -12.28 4.14
CA SER A 146 8.55 -13.20 3.97
C SER A 146 8.89 -14.37 3.04
N TYR A 147 9.63 -14.14 1.95
CA TYR A 147 10.02 -15.20 1.01
C TYR A 147 10.88 -16.29 1.68
N PHE A 148 11.85 -15.88 2.48
CA PHE A 148 12.72 -16.80 3.20
C PHE A 148 12.14 -17.30 4.53
N ASN A 149 10.89 -16.92 4.87
CA ASN A 149 10.25 -17.23 6.15
C ASN A 149 11.15 -16.91 7.37
N LEU A 150 11.93 -15.83 7.30
CA LEU A 150 12.91 -15.47 8.35
C LEU A 150 12.25 -14.97 9.64
N ILE A 151 10.94 -14.70 9.60
CA ILE A 151 10.20 -14.09 10.71
C ILE A 151 8.96 -14.92 11.02
N ASP A 152 8.76 -15.22 12.31
CA ASP A 152 7.53 -15.83 12.81
C ASP A 152 6.37 -14.82 12.81
N LEU A 153 5.51 -14.95 11.80
CA LEU A 153 4.34 -14.09 11.60
C LEU A 153 3.35 -14.12 12.78
N THR A 154 3.35 -15.17 13.60
CA THR A 154 2.50 -15.26 14.79
C THR A 154 2.90 -14.20 15.82
N LYS A 155 4.22 -14.02 16.01
CA LYS A 155 4.76 -12.99 16.90
C LYS A 155 4.53 -11.59 16.34
N ILE A 156 4.72 -11.40 15.04
CA ILE A 156 4.44 -10.11 14.39
C ILE A 156 2.97 -9.75 14.48
N LYS A 157 2.04 -10.70 14.41
CA LYS A 157 0.60 -10.41 14.54
C LYS A 157 0.27 -9.84 15.91
N LYS A 158 0.85 -10.40 16.98
CA LYS A 158 0.71 -9.86 18.34
C LYS A 158 1.34 -8.47 18.44
N LEU A 159 2.51 -8.29 17.86
CA LEU A 159 3.22 -7.01 17.82
C LEU A 159 2.40 -5.93 17.11
N LEU A 160 1.81 -6.24 15.95
CA LEU A 160 0.91 -5.34 15.23
C LEU A 160 -0.29 -4.91 16.07
N LEU A 161 -0.89 -5.83 16.84
CA LEU A 161 -2.00 -5.48 17.73
C LEU A 161 -1.56 -4.48 18.80
N VAL A 162 -0.39 -4.67 19.40
CA VAL A 162 0.19 -3.73 20.36
C VAL A 162 0.47 -2.37 19.70
N PHE A 163 1.09 -2.35 18.52
CA PHE A 163 1.32 -1.12 17.76
C PHE A 163 0.02 -0.41 17.37
N ALA A 164 -1.03 -1.15 16.99
CA ALA A 164 -2.33 -0.57 16.68
C ALA A 164 -2.91 0.18 17.90
N VAL A 165 -2.84 -0.43 19.09
CA VAL A 165 -3.26 0.23 20.33
C VAL A 165 -2.43 1.48 20.60
N ILE A 166 -1.10 1.40 20.49
CA ILE A 166 -0.20 2.56 20.69
C ILE A 166 -0.54 3.69 19.72
N ILE A 167 -0.77 3.38 18.44
CA ILE A 167 -1.13 4.36 17.42
C ILE A 167 -2.48 5.01 17.72
N ILE A 168 -3.49 4.23 18.11
CA ILE A 168 -4.81 4.76 18.48
C ILE A 168 -4.68 5.71 19.69
N VAL A 169 -3.94 5.30 20.72
CA VAL A 169 -3.67 6.15 21.89
C VAL A 169 -2.94 7.43 21.48
N ALA A 170 -1.94 7.34 20.60
CA ALA A 170 -1.21 8.51 20.11
C ALA A 170 -2.09 9.47 19.30
N ILE A 171 -3.00 8.94 18.46
CA ILE A 171 -3.97 9.74 17.71
C ILE A 171 -4.94 10.44 18.67
N ILE A 172 -5.51 9.73 19.64
CA ILE A 172 -6.41 10.30 20.64
C ILE A 172 -5.68 11.39 21.43
N ALA A 173 -4.47 11.12 21.90
CA ALA A 173 -3.64 12.10 22.58
C ALA A 173 -3.40 13.34 21.71
N SER A 174 -3.08 13.16 20.43
CA SER A 174 -2.87 14.26 19.49
C SER A 174 -4.12 15.11 19.27
N ILE A 175 -5.32 14.50 19.31
CA ILE A 175 -6.59 15.23 19.22
C ILE A 175 -6.78 16.08 20.49
N PHE A 176 -6.63 15.47 21.67
CA PHE A 176 -6.75 16.20 22.94
C PHE A 176 -5.74 17.36 23.03
N THR A 177 -4.48 17.14 22.67
CA THR A 177 -3.45 18.18 22.72
C THR A 177 -3.66 19.27 21.67
N ALA A 178 -4.33 18.98 20.55
CA ALA A 178 -4.70 19.98 19.55
C ALA A 178 -5.78 20.96 20.06
N PHE A 179 -6.69 20.50 20.94
CA PHE A 179 -7.74 21.35 21.53
C PHE A 179 -7.30 22.04 22.82
N LEU A 180 -6.46 21.39 23.63
CA LEU A 180 -6.13 21.84 24.98
C LEU A 180 -4.82 22.65 25.07
N LEU A 181 -3.88 22.42 24.16
CA LEU A 181 -2.56 23.07 24.20
C LEU A 181 -2.38 24.05 23.05
N PRO A 182 -1.58 25.12 23.23
CA PRO A 182 -1.22 26.01 22.14
C PRO A 182 -0.67 25.20 20.95
N TYR A 183 -1.05 25.60 19.73
CA TYR A 183 -0.66 24.92 18.48
C TYR A 183 0.86 24.73 18.32
N ARG A 184 1.67 25.59 18.98
CA ARG A 184 3.14 25.55 18.97
C ARG A 184 3.79 24.79 20.15
N SER A 185 3.02 24.09 20.98
CA SER A 185 3.61 23.31 22.07
C SER A 185 4.55 22.22 21.55
N ASN A 186 5.67 21.98 22.25
CA ASN A 186 6.62 20.92 21.89
C ASN A 186 5.94 19.54 21.82
N THR A 187 4.95 19.30 22.69
CA THR A 187 4.15 18.07 22.69
C THR A 187 3.38 17.86 21.39
N ASN A 188 2.73 18.91 20.87
CA ASN A 188 2.02 18.83 19.59
C ASN A 188 2.97 18.54 18.42
N ARG A 189 4.19 19.11 18.43
CA ARG A 189 5.20 18.82 17.41
C ARG A 189 5.68 17.37 17.47
N ILE A 190 5.99 16.87 18.66
CA ILE A 190 6.44 15.49 18.86
C ILE A 190 5.37 14.50 18.39
N LEU A 191 4.12 14.67 18.80
CA LEU A 191 3.03 13.77 18.39
C LEU A 191 2.78 13.82 16.88
N ASN A 192 2.77 15.01 16.28
CA ASN A 192 2.58 15.17 14.84
C ASN A 192 3.67 14.50 14.00
N PHE A 193 4.90 14.43 14.51
CA PHE A 193 6.01 13.74 13.85
C PHE A 193 6.02 12.23 14.16
N ALA A 194 5.80 11.84 15.41
CA ALA A 194 5.87 10.45 15.87
C ALA A 194 4.77 9.57 15.26
N ILE A 195 3.55 10.09 15.08
CA ILE A 195 2.43 9.30 14.53
C ILE A 195 2.74 8.77 13.12
N PRO A 196 3.16 9.60 12.13
CA PRO A 196 3.60 9.10 10.83
C PRO A 196 4.72 8.06 10.91
N VAL A 197 5.71 8.25 11.80
CA VAL A 197 6.80 7.27 11.99
C VAL A 197 6.26 5.93 12.48
N LEU A 198 5.39 5.93 13.49
CA LEU A 198 4.74 4.73 13.99
C LEU A 198 3.89 4.05 12.92
N LEU A 199 3.20 4.83 12.09
CA LEU A 199 2.42 4.33 10.97
C LEU A 199 3.29 3.71 9.87
N VAL A 200 4.47 4.28 9.56
CA VAL A 200 5.44 3.63 8.66
C VAL A 200 5.86 2.27 9.21
N VAL A 201 6.22 2.18 10.49
CA VAL A 201 6.59 0.90 11.12
C VAL A 201 5.44 -0.10 11.08
N PHE A 202 4.24 0.34 11.43
CA PHE A 202 3.03 -0.50 11.42
C PHE A 202 2.73 -1.05 10.03
N VAL A 203 2.71 -0.19 9.02
CA VAL A 203 2.44 -0.60 7.63
C VAL A 203 3.55 -1.52 7.12
N SER A 204 4.83 -1.22 7.42
CA SER A 204 5.96 -2.09 7.05
C SER A 204 5.80 -3.51 7.59
N LEU A 205 5.38 -3.64 8.85
CA LEU A 205 5.10 -4.94 9.46
C LEU A 205 3.85 -5.60 8.86
N ALA A 206 2.82 -4.82 8.51
CA ALA A 206 1.63 -5.33 7.84
C ALA A 206 1.93 -5.88 6.44
N THR A 207 2.85 -5.25 5.70
CA THR A 207 3.29 -5.69 4.37
C THR A 207 3.87 -7.12 4.38
N LEU A 208 4.48 -7.56 5.49
CA LEU A 208 4.93 -8.95 5.64
C LEU A 208 3.79 -9.96 5.46
N PHE A 209 2.59 -9.63 5.97
CA PHE A 209 1.40 -10.48 5.81
C PHE A 209 0.87 -10.45 4.38
N THR A 210 0.94 -9.29 3.71
CA THR A 210 0.59 -9.18 2.28
C THR A 210 1.50 -10.08 1.44
N TRP A 211 2.81 -10.01 1.65
CA TRP A 211 3.79 -10.88 0.99
C TRP A 211 3.57 -12.36 1.29
N ASN A 212 3.42 -12.72 2.56
CA ASN A 212 3.18 -14.11 2.95
C ASN A 212 1.88 -14.65 2.36
N ASN A 213 0.79 -13.86 2.33
CA ASN A 213 -0.45 -14.26 1.69
C ASN A 213 -0.27 -14.44 0.18
N LEU A 214 0.52 -13.58 -0.46
CA LEU A 214 0.83 -13.71 -1.89
C LEU A 214 1.58 -15.02 -2.16
N ILE A 215 2.61 -15.33 -1.36
CA ILE A 215 3.40 -16.58 -1.47
C ILE A 215 2.51 -17.81 -1.28
N LYS A 216 1.72 -17.85 -0.19
CA LYS A 216 0.79 -18.97 0.08
C LYS A 216 -0.23 -19.17 -1.04
N ASN A 217 -0.82 -18.08 -1.55
CA ASN A 217 -1.75 -18.17 -2.67
C ASN A 217 -1.07 -18.63 -3.97
N ALA A 218 0.22 -18.33 -4.15
CA ALA A 218 0.98 -18.81 -5.31
C ALA A 218 1.27 -20.32 -5.20
N GLU A 219 1.58 -20.83 -4.01
CA GLU A 219 1.77 -22.27 -3.75
C GLU A 219 0.46 -23.05 -3.99
N GLU A 220 -0.67 -22.48 -3.57
CA GLU A 220 -2.01 -23.04 -3.78
C GLU A 220 -2.55 -22.83 -5.20
N ALA A 221 -1.85 -22.10 -6.08
CA ALA A 221 -2.37 -21.68 -7.38
C ALA A 221 -2.75 -22.84 -8.32
N GLY A 222 -2.10 -24.00 -8.18
CA GLY A 222 -2.43 -25.21 -8.93
C GLY A 222 -3.81 -25.79 -8.63
N SER A 223 -4.44 -25.37 -7.52
CA SER A 223 -5.79 -25.80 -7.11
C SER A 223 -6.91 -24.84 -7.51
N PHE A 224 -6.59 -23.69 -8.12
CA PHE A 224 -7.58 -22.68 -8.48
C PHE A 224 -8.17 -22.93 -9.86
N GLU A 225 -9.48 -22.70 -10.02
CA GLU A 225 -10.08 -22.56 -11.35
C GLU A 225 -9.46 -21.35 -12.08
N GLY A 226 -9.27 -21.45 -13.41
CA GLY A 226 -8.45 -20.52 -14.17
C GLY A 226 -8.80 -19.03 -13.99
N SER A 227 -10.08 -18.69 -13.91
CA SER A 227 -10.56 -17.31 -13.66
C SER A 227 -10.27 -16.82 -12.22
N ASP A 228 -10.28 -17.73 -11.26
CA ASP A 228 -10.01 -17.45 -9.85
C ASP A 228 -8.52 -17.19 -9.59
N LEU A 229 -7.63 -17.81 -10.38
CA LEU A 229 -6.18 -17.53 -10.34
C LEU A 229 -5.90 -16.06 -10.67
N TYR A 230 -6.39 -15.56 -11.80
CA TYR A 230 -6.17 -14.16 -12.21
C TYR A 230 -6.79 -13.19 -11.20
N ARG A 231 -8.01 -13.47 -10.73
CA ARG A 231 -8.68 -12.62 -9.75
C ARG A 231 -7.87 -12.49 -8.46
N LYS A 232 -7.40 -13.60 -7.90
CA LYS A 232 -6.59 -13.57 -6.67
C LYS A 232 -5.23 -12.90 -6.90
N ALA A 233 -4.59 -13.12 -8.04
CA ALA A 233 -3.32 -12.48 -8.36
C ALA A 233 -3.46 -10.95 -8.50
N ILE A 234 -4.50 -10.47 -9.19
CA ILE A 234 -4.81 -9.03 -9.31
C ILE A 234 -5.07 -8.42 -7.93
N ILE A 235 -5.87 -9.08 -7.08
CA ILE A 235 -6.13 -8.62 -5.71
C ILE A 235 -4.82 -8.47 -4.92
N SER A 236 -3.91 -9.43 -5.03
CA SER A 236 -2.60 -9.37 -4.37
C SER A 236 -1.74 -8.22 -4.89
N GLY A 237 -1.70 -8.00 -6.21
CA GLY A 237 -0.99 -6.86 -6.81
C GLY A 237 -1.54 -5.51 -6.36
N VAL A 238 -2.87 -5.36 -6.33
CA VAL A 238 -3.54 -4.14 -5.83
C VAL A 238 -3.25 -3.92 -4.34
N ARG A 239 -3.21 -4.96 -3.52
CA ARG A 239 -2.86 -4.83 -2.09
C ARG A 239 -1.41 -4.37 -1.89
N LEU A 240 -0.45 -4.93 -2.65
CA LEU A 240 0.94 -4.46 -2.63
C LEU A 240 1.04 -2.98 -3.04
N PHE A 241 0.25 -2.55 -4.03
CA PHE A 241 0.16 -1.14 -4.40
C PHE A 241 -0.35 -0.26 -3.26
N VAL A 242 -1.44 -0.65 -2.61
CA VAL A 242 -2.02 0.12 -1.49
C VAL A 242 -1.03 0.21 -0.32
N ASP A 243 -0.34 -0.88 0.02
CA ASP A 243 0.71 -0.88 1.05
C ASP A 243 1.84 0.09 0.67
N PHE A 244 2.31 0.04 -0.57
CA PHE A 244 3.34 0.96 -1.08
C PHE A 244 2.89 2.42 -1.04
N ALA A 245 1.71 2.75 -1.58
CA ALA A 245 1.19 4.11 -1.62
C ALA A 245 0.94 4.68 -0.22
N THR A 246 0.49 3.83 0.70
CA THR A 246 0.33 4.18 2.12
C THR A 246 1.69 4.50 2.77
N LEU A 247 2.73 3.70 2.50
CA LEU A 247 4.08 4.01 2.96
C LEU A 247 4.59 5.34 2.37
N VAL A 248 4.41 5.59 1.08
CA VAL A 248 4.78 6.87 0.45
C VAL A 248 4.08 8.03 1.15
N TYR A 249 2.78 7.93 1.41
CA TYR A 249 2.01 8.96 2.10
C TYR A 249 2.57 9.26 3.51
N TYR A 250 2.86 8.23 4.31
CA TYR A 250 3.39 8.45 5.65
C TYR A 250 4.83 8.96 5.64
N VAL A 251 5.68 8.48 4.73
CA VAL A 251 7.03 9.03 4.54
C VAL A 251 6.95 10.50 4.14
N LEU A 252 6.10 10.87 3.18
CA LEU A 252 5.84 12.26 2.81
C LEU A 252 5.40 13.09 4.03
N SER A 253 4.48 12.57 4.84
CA SER A 253 4.01 13.23 6.05
C SER A 253 5.13 13.50 7.07
N ILE A 254 6.10 12.58 7.21
CA ILE A 254 7.30 12.79 8.04
C ILE A 254 8.10 13.99 7.53
N PHE A 255 8.33 14.09 6.22
CA PHE A 255 9.05 15.23 5.63
C PHE A 255 8.32 16.55 5.84
N LEU A 256 6.98 16.56 5.69
CA LEU A 256 6.16 17.76 5.88
C LEU A 256 6.10 18.23 7.34
N ARG A 257 6.34 17.35 8.32
CA ARG A 257 6.16 17.63 9.75
C ARG A 257 7.46 17.65 10.56
N ARG A 258 8.62 17.59 9.90
CA ARG A 258 9.94 17.55 10.55
C ARG A 258 10.33 18.86 11.26
N ARG A 259 9.74 20.00 10.90
CA ARG A 259 10.09 21.34 11.41
C ARG A 259 9.08 21.87 12.43
#